data_AF-A0A7J7PQP1-F1
#
_entry.id   AF-A0A7J7PQP1-F1
#
_cell.length_a   1.000
_cell.length_b   1.000
_cell.length_c   1.000
_cell.angle_alpha   90.00
_cell.angle_beta   90.00
_cell.angle_gamma   90.00
#
_symmetry.space_group_name_H-M   'P 1'
#
loop_
_entity.id
_entity.type
_entity.pdbx_description
1 polymer ?
#
loop_
_entity_poly.entity_id
_entity_poly.type
_entity_poly.pdbx_seq_one_letter_code
_entity_poly.pdbx_strand_id
1 'polypeptide(L)'
;MAAALLCIRMLAPVTADRTIVYGLPVTIFISCAVIHRCMSAVCTHRLLARLQVNLHNTAIKSNSANISGGGLFADGAAAFTLSNATTVEGNTARSGGGLALADKSSVALLNSSVTANHAAVRGGGITIAAQASLGNLPMMLASVHSNTAHYGDNAAADPNNLSLISQPEVEGFVSRAVADGGFLSTTLNVTGQYGLPAEGIVVSAELGGTEPLGLSWSEASGISNMFLRIRKPPGRYHVSFTLQELRDVPAVNMSVAVRGCVPGEVAPIPDTCEPCLPGSYSLDPSLALCQPCPEGASCPGGAVILPLPGWWHSAAYSPQLHRCPNADACHSSRETLQNCASNMTCSASSEYAQLQCNTAYTGNICGACTAGFGATKPFHCRACMKPAVIITLYVLVYTFSLAESGRPQQDGQQQVASLLRCLVLYSQWILLVASLNIDWPASIAYPVQVVAWFWSTANAEALSFSCLLSNSSALPASAQGVLFYVVLPVIVLVLLLLLEALLSKLLHKRAVSAAAQSADRLASIAMVVVFFFLPSVLRTVFGLFVCIPLDSPVSPPYSAQAVGSFWVYDVGTQCFGPGWHKALSLGLGLPLMLLL
;
A
#
# COMPACT_ATOMS: atom_id res chain seq x y z
N MET A 1 -29.20 -82.38 -24.17
CA MET A 1 -28.07 -82.15 -25.10
C MET A 1 -27.21 -81.05 -24.50
N ALA A 2 -26.02 -81.42 -24.03
CA ALA A 2 -25.14 -80.59 -23.23
C ALA A 2 -24.30 -79.66 -24.13
N ALA A 3 -24.42 -78.34 -23.93
CA ALA A 3 -23.51 -77.35 -24.48
C ALA A 3 -22.51 -76.96 -23.39
N ALA A 4 -21.22 -77.22 -23.63
CA ALA A 4 -20.13 -76.95 -22.71
C ALA A 4 -19.90 -75.44 -22.54
N LEU A 5 -19.93 -74.97 -21.29
CA LEU A 5 -19.53 -73.63 -20.89
C LEU A 5 -18.00 -73.47 -21.02
N LEU A 6 -17.54 -72.47 -21.77
CA LEU A 6 -16.13 -72.11 -21.88
C LEU A 6 -15.78 -71.08 -20.78
N CYS A 7 -15.32 -71.56 -19.63
CA CYS A 7 -14.66 -70.74 -18.61
C CYS A 7 -13.15 -70.79 -18.90
N ILE A 8 -12.57 -69.74 -19.52
CA ILE A 8 -11.13 -69.76 -19.83
C ILE A 8 -10.34 -69.48 -18.55
N ARG A 9 -9.92 -70.57 -17.90
CA ARG A 9 -8.85 -70.61 -16.92
C ARG A 9 -7.80 -71.59 -17.45
N MET A 10 -6.79 -71.12 -18.20
CA MET A 10 -5.69 -71.98 -18.64
C MET A 10 -4.61 -72.06 -17.55
N LEU A 11 -4.72 -73.05 -16.67
CA LEU A 11 -3.66 -73.49 -15.76
C LEU A 11 -3.19 -74.88 -16.20
N ALA A 12 -2.26 -74.96 -17.16
CA ALA A 12 -1.30 -76.06 -17.40
C ALA A 12 -0.55 -75.83 -18.74
N PRO A 13 0.72 -76.25 -18.86
CA PRO A 13 1.59 -75.85 -19.96
C PRO A 13 1.23 -76.64 -21.22
N VAL A 14 0.88 -75.94 -22.30
CA VAL A 14 0.74 -76.55 -23.63
C VAL A 14 1.59 -75.78 -24.61
N THR A 15 2.67 -76.43 -25.02
CA THR A 15 3.52 -76.06 -26.15
C THR A 15 2.69 -76.06 -27.43
N ALA A 16 2.34 -74.89 -27.96
CA ALA A 16 2.11 -74.64 -29.39
C ALA A 16 1.60 -73.21 -29.60
N ASP A 17 2.25 -72.48 -30.51
CA ASP A 17 1.66 -71.35 -31.22
C ASP A 17 0.24 -71.70 -31.68
N ARG A 18 -0.78 -71.06 -31.10
CA ARG A 18 -2.14 -71.08 -31.66
C ARG A 18 -2.79 -69.72 -31.53
N THR A 19 -2.81 -69.01 -32.65
CA THR A 19 -3.76 -67.94 -32.96
C THR A 19 -5.17 -68.53 -32.99
N ILE A 20 -6.01 -68.21 -32.00
CA ILE A 20 -7.43 -68.60 -32.02
C ILE A 20 -8.19 -67.52 -32.80
N VAL A 21 -8.68 -67.87 -34.00
CA VAL A 21 -9.48 -66.99 -34.87
C VAL A 21 -10.93 -67.45 -34.83
N TYR A 22 -11.84 -66.63 -34.28
CA TYR A 22 -13.29 -66.84 -34.41
C TYR A 22 -13.77 -66.12 -35.69
N GLY A 23 -14.22 -66.89 -36.68
CA GLY A 23 -14.61 -66.40 -38.02
C GLY A 23 -16.11 -66.36 -38.33
N LEU A 24 -16.98 -66.40 -37.31
CA LEU A 24 -18.44 -66.37 -37.46
C LEU A 24 -19.05 -65.50 -36.34
N PRO A 25 -20.25 -64.90 -36.52
CA PRO A 25 -20.91 -64.13 -35.47
C PRO A 25 -21.30 -65.07 -34.33
N VAL A 26 -20.46 -65.18 -33.32
CA VAL A 26 -20.72 -65.95 -32.10
C VAL A 26 -21.07 -64.96 -30.99
N THR A 27 -22.30 -65.03 -30.50
CA THR A 27 -22.70 -64.35 -29.26
C THR A 27 -22.19 -65.19 -28.09
N ILE A 28 -21.17 -64.71 -27.40
CA ILE A 28 -20.67 -65.39 -26.19
C ILE A 28 -21.42 -64.83 -24.99
N PHE A 29 -22.29 -65.64 -24.37
CA PHE A 29 -22.87 -65.36 -23.06
C PHE A 29 -21.90 -65.87 -21.98
N ILE A 30 -21.23 -64.96 -21.28
CA ILE A 30 -20.35 -65.27 -20.16
C ILE A 30 -21.03 -64.80 -18.87
N SER A 31 -21.59 -65.74 -18.11
CA SER A 31 -21.90 -65.51 -16.70
C SER A 31 -20.67 -65.90 -15.88
N CYS A 32 -19.98 -64.94 -15.28
CA CYS A 32 -18.76 -65.21 -14.51
C CYS A 32 -18.98 -65.03 -13.01
N ALA A 33 -18.86 -66.13 -12.26
CA ALA A 33 -18.64 -66.12 -10.82
C ALA A 33 -17.14 -65.86 -10.52
N VAL A 34 -16.89 -64.97 -9.58
CA VAL A 34 -15.56 -64.57 -9.06
C VAL A 34 -14.78 -65.76 -8.50
N ILE A 35 -13.45 -65.79 -8.68
CA ILE A 35 -12.55 -66.55 -7.80
C ILE A 35 -11.41 -65.67 -7.29
N HIS A 36 -11.30 -65.54 -5.96
CA HIS A 36 -10.18 -64.95 -5.24
C HIS A 36 -9.35 -66.05 -4.55
N ARG A 37 -8.06 -65.75 -4.33
CA ARG A 37 -7.00 -66.42 -3.54
C ARG A 37 -6.27 -67.61 -4.19
N CYS A 38 -5.05 -67.33 -4.67
CA CYS A 38 -3.95 -68.26 -4.60
C CYS A 38 -3.16 -67.95 -3.32
N MET A 39 -3.19 -68.87 -2.35
CA MET A 39 -2.31 -68.85 -1.17
C MET A 39 -1.47 -70.12 -1.24
N SER A 40 -0.15 -69.94 -1.22
CA SER A 40 0.88 -70.99 -1.14
C SER A 40 1.06 -71.88 -2.38
N ALA A 41 2.07 -71.57 -3.19
CA ALA A 41 3.25 -72.42 -3.37
C ALA A 41 4.07 -71.90 -4.57
N VAL A 42 5.37 -71.80 -4.34
CA VAL A 42 6.41 -71.36 -5.28
C VAL A 42 6.26 -72.02 -6.66
N CYS A 43 6.09 -71.21 -7.71
CA CYS A 43 6.37 -71.60 -9.09
C CYS A 43 7.48 -70.70 -9.63
N THR A 44 8.73 -71.04 -9.27
CA THR A 44 9.92 -70.62 -9.98
C THR A 44 9.99 -71.37 -11.31
N HIS A 45 9.38 -70.85 -12.37
CA HIS A 45 9.83 -71.12 -13.74
C HIS A 45 9.44 -69.97 -14.67
N ARG A 46 10.49 -69.33 -15.18
CA ARG A 46 10.51 -68.22 -16.14
C ARG A 46 10.02 -68.74 -17.50
N LEU A 47 8.76 -68.54 -17.84
CA LEU A 47 8.19 -68.81 -19.17
C LEU A 47 7.55 -67.52 -19.70
N LEU A 48 8.27 -66.88 -20.61
CA LEU A 48 7.96 -65.63 -21.30
C LEU A 48 6.96 -65.84 -22.46
N ALA A 49 5.85 -66.55 -22.25
CA ALA A 49 4.82 -66.70 -23.28
C ALA A 49 3.68 -65.71 -23.01
N ARG A 50 3.60 -64.64 -23.80
CA ARG A 50 2.47 -63.70 -23.78
C ARG A 50 1.24 -64.37 -24.40
N LEU A 51 0.12 -64.42 -23.68
CA LEU A 51 -1.15 -64.89 -24.23
C LEU A 51 -1.66 -63.85 -25.24
N GLN A 52 -1.78 -64.20 -26.51
CA GLN A 52 -2.38 -63.33 -27.53
C GLN A 52 -3.78 -63.81 -27.90
N VAL A 53 -4.78 -62.92 -27.81
CA VAL A 53 -6.18 -63.21 -28.15
C VAL A 53 -6.65 -62.21 -29.20
N ASN A 54 -7.05 -62.72 -30.37
CA ASN A 54 -7.55 -61.89 -31.47
C ASN A 54 -9.04 -62.17 -31.69
N LEU A 55 -9.87 -61.16 -31.47
CA LEU A 55 -11.31 -61.20 -31.68
C LEU A 55 -11.65 -60.46 -32.98
N HIS A 56 -12.36 -61.14 -33.87
CA HIS A 56 -12.78 -60.60 -35.15
C HIS A 56 -14.30 -60.76 -35.27
N ASN A 57 -15.02 -59.71 -35.66
CA ASN A 57 -16.47 -59.75 -35.90
C ASN A 57 -17.28 -60.42 -34.76
N THR A 58 -16.93 -60.07 -33.52
CA THR A 58 -17.50 -60.69 -32.31
C THR A 58 -18.39 -59.70 -31.54
N ALA A 59 -19.42 -60.19 -30.86
CA ALA A 59 -20.27 -59.39 -29.98
C ALA A 59 -20.18 -59.90 -28.52
N ILE A 60 -19.64 -59.07 -27.63
CA ILE A 60 -19.54 -59.30 -26.18
C ILE A 60 -20.59 -58.42 -25.52
N LYS A 61 -21.77 -58.97 -25.22
CA LYS A 61 -22.89 -58.18 -24.73
C LYS A 61 -23.58 -58.72 -23.50
N SER A 62 -24.11 -57.81 -22.68
CA SER A 62 -24.96 -58.12 -21.52
C SER A 62 -24.32 -59.04 -20.48
N ASN A 63 -22.99 -58.96 -20.33
CA ASN A 63 -22.27 -59.72 -19.32
C ASN A 63 -22.16 -58.92 -18.01
N SER A 64 -22.00 -59.62 -16.89
CA SER A 64 -21.87 -58.99 -15.56
C SER A 64 -20.77 -59.66 -14.74
N ALA A 65 -19.95 -58.84 -14.08
CA ALA A 65 -18.89 -59.28 -13.18
C ALA A 65 -18.93 -58.50 -11.86
N ASN A 66 -18.68 -59.16 -10.73
CA ASN A 66 -18.74 -58.48 -9.42
C ASN A 66 -17.55 -57.54 -9.16
N ILE A 67 -16.41 -57.75 -9.81
CA ILE A 67 -15.15 -57.03 -9.53
C ILE A 67 -14.72 -56.21 -10.74
N SER A 68 -14.20 -56.86 -11.79
CA SER A 68 -13.68 -56.12 -12.95
C SER A 68 -13.93 -56.83 -14.27
N GLY A 69 -14.00 -56.06 -15.35
CA GLY A 69 -14.04 -56.58 -16.73
C GLY A 69 -15.37 -57.25 -17.04
N GLY A 70 -16.46 -56.49 -16.99
CA GLY A 70 -17.81 -57.00 -17.20
C GLY A 70 -17.94 -57.71 -18.55
N GLY A 71 -17.33 -57.17 -19.60
CA GLY A 71 -17.18 -57.85 -20.88
C GLY A 71 -15.89 -58.67 -20.99
N LEU A 72 -14.74 -58.05 -20.72
CA LEU A 72 -13.43 -58.68 -20.85
C LEU A 72 -12.46 -58.22 -19.76
N PHE A 73 -11.78 -59.18 -19.13
CA PHE A 73 -10.71 -58.95 -18.16
C PHE A 73 -9.39 -59.51 -18.70
N ALA A 74 -8.39 -58.65 -18.88
CA ALA A 74 -7.07 -58.99 -19.36
C ALA A 74 -6.07 -58.95 -18.20
N ASP A 75 -5.30 -60.02 -18.02
CA ASP A 75 -4.38 -60.18 -16.90
C ASP A 75 -3.14 -61.01 -17.32
N GLY A 76 -2.06 -60.98 -16.53
CA GLY A 76 -0.88 -61.83 -16.72
C GLY A 76 -0.14 -61.62 -18.06
N ALA A 77 0.04 -60.37 -18.48
CA ALA A 77 0.67 -59.98 -19.75
C ALA A 77 -0.05 -60.47 -21.02
N ALA A 78 -1.37 -60.70 -20.95
CA ALA A 78 -2.20 -61.01 -22.10
C ALA A 78 -2.38 -59.80 -23.04
N ALA A 79 -2.33 -60.03 -24.35
CA ALA A 79 -2.53 -59.02 -25.38
C ALA A 79 -3.79 -59.33 -26.19
N PHE A 80 -4.77 -58.43 -26.16
CA PHE A 80 -6.05 -58.55 -26.86
C PHE A 80 -6.09 -57.64 -28.08
N THR A 81 -6.50 -58.17 -29.23
CA THR A 81 -6.79 -57.37 -30.42
C THR A 81 -8.25 -57.56 -30.80
N LEU A 82 -9.06 -56.51 -30.69
CA LEU A 82 -10.44 -56.49 -31.17
C LEU A 82 -10.44 -55.82 -32.52
N SER A 83 -10.98 -56.51 -33.53
CA SER A 83 -11.02 -55.97 -34.89
C SER A 83 -12.26 -56.39 -35.68
N ASN A 84 -12.42 -55.81 -36.87
CA ASN A 84 -13.49 -56.13 -37.82
C ASN A 84 -14.89 -56.03 -37.21
N ALA A 85 -15.28 -54.84 -36.75
CA ALA A 85 -16.59 -54.55 -36.17
C ALA A 85 -16.94 -55.36 -34.91
N THR A 86 -15.94 -55.69 -34.09
CA THR A 86 -16.18 -56.30 -32.77
C THR A 86 -16.84 -55.27 -31.84
N THR A 87 -17.87 -55.68 -31.09
CA THR A 87 -18.65 -54.81 -30.19
C THR A 87 -18.61 -55.32 -28.75
N VAL A 88 -18.36 -54.43 -27.79
CA VAL A 88 -18.45 -54.68 -26.34
C VAL A 88 -19.53 -53.78 -25.77
N GLU A 89 -20.71 -54.32 -25.49
CA GLU A 89 -21.89 -53.50 -25.20
C GLU A 89 -22.78 -53.99 -24.05
N GLY A 90 -23.30 -53.10 -23.22
CA GLY A 90 -24.27 -53.47 -22.19
C GLY A 90 -23.69 -54.29 -21.05
N ASN A 91 -22.36 -54.31 -20.89
CA ASN A 91 -21.71 -55.09 -19.86
C ASN A 91 -21.60 -54.28 -18.55
N THR A 92 -21.66 -54.98 -17.41
CA THR A 92 -21.67 -54.36 -16.09
C THR A 92 -20.58 -54.92 -15.19
N ALA A 93 -19.84 -54.06 -14.49
CA ALA A 93 -18.91 -54.49 -13.45
C ALA A 93 -18.77 -53.47 -12.31
N ARG A 94 -17.96 -53.78 -11.28
CA ARG A 94 -17.57 -52.76 -10.31
C ARG A 94 -16.51 -51.81 -10.87
N SER A 95 -15.59 -52.28 -11.71
CA SER A 95 -14.61 -51.45 -12.44
C SER A 95 -14.35 -52.01 -13.84
N GLY A 96 -14.22 -51.18 -14.87
CA GLY A 96 -14.06 -51.70 -16.24
C GLY A 96 -15.32 -52.41 -16.73
N GLY A 97 -16.43 -51.69 -16.87
CA GLY A 97 -17.72 -52.27 -17.26
C GLY A 97 -17.63 -53.05 -18.57
N GLY A 98 -16.97 -52.46 -19.57
CA GLY A 98 -16.62 -53.15 -20.81
C GLY A 98 -15.34 -53.97 -20.69
N LEU A 99 -14.21 -53.28 -20.51
CA LEU A 99 -12.86 -53.84 -20.53
C LEU A 99 -12.10 -53.49 -19.24
N ALA A 100 -11.31 -54.43 -18.72
CA ALA A 100 -10.40 -54.18 -17.61
C ALA A 100 -9.02 -54.78 -17.89
N LEU A 101 -7.97 -53.97 -17.77
CA LEU A 101 -6.59 -54.37 -18.01
C LEU A 101 -5.79 -54.40 -16.70
N ALA A 102 -5.15 -55.52 -16.40
CA ALA A 102 -4.27 -55.76 -15.25
C ALA A 102 -2.91 -56.36 -15.68
N ASP A 103 -1.93 -56.35 -14.78
CA ASP A 103 -0.62 -57.02 -14.87
C ASP A 103 0.02 -57.05 -16.27
N LYS A 104 0.45 -55.90 -16.80
CA LYS A 104 1.16 -55.79 -18.09
C LYS A 104 0.38 -56.27 -19.31
N SER A 105 -0.93 -56.44 -19.18
CA SER A 105 -1.79 -56.77 -20.31
C SER A 105 -1.91 -55.60 -21.30
N SER A 106 -2.36 -55.90 -22.51
CA SER A 106 -2.60 -54.87 -23.52
C SER A 106 -3.88 -55.09 -24.31
N VAL A 107 -4.45 -54.00 -24.82
CA VAL A 107 -5.57 -54.06 -25.77
C VAL A 107 -5.37 -53.12 -26.96
N ALA A 108 -5.73 -53.60 -28.15
CA ALA A 108 -5.82 -52.81 -29.38
C ALA A 108 -7.23 -52.90 -29.95
N LEU A 109 -7.87 -51.75 -30.17
CA LEU A 109 -9.18 -51.63 -30.80
C LEU A 109 -8.98 -51.15 -32.25
N LEU A 110 -9.27 -52.01 -33.22
CA LEU A 110 -9.09 -51.76 -34.65
C LEU A 110 -10.44 -51.85 -35.36
N ASN A 111 -11.12 -50.71 -35.55
CA ASN A 111 -12.48 -50.69 -36.10
C ASN A 111 -13.43 -51.55 -35.25
N SER A 112 -13.56 -51.21 -33.97
CA SER A 112 -14.38 -51.89 -32.95
C SER A 112 -14.96 -50.85 -31.99
N SER A 113 -16.02 -51.18 -31.25
CA SER A 113 -16.68 -50.25 -30.33
C SER A 113 -16.89 -50.84 -28.93
N VAL A 114 -16.77 -49.97 -27.92
CA VAL A 114 -17.04 -50.27 -26.50
C VAL A 114 -18.05 -49.23 -26.00
N THR A 115 -19.32 -49.62 -25.92
CA THR A 115 -20.44 -48.68 -25.74
C THR A 115 -21.49 -49.18 -24.77
N ALA A 116 -22.24 -48.31 -24.11
CA ALA A 116 -23.33 -48.68 -23.20
C ALA A 116 -22.92 -49.66 -22.07
N ASN A 117 -21.65 -49.67 -21.67
CA ASN A 117 -21.19 -50.43 -20.53
C ASN A 117 -21.29 -49.59 -19.24
N HIS A 118 -21.46 -50.26 -18.10
CA HIS A 118 -21.64 -49.64 -16.80
C HIS A 118 -20.60 -50.14 -15.78
N ALA A 119 -19.92 -49.24 -15.08
CA ALA A 119 -19.09 -49.58 -13.93
C ALA A 119 -19.60 -48.89 -12.66
N ALA A 120 -19.70 -49.62 -11.55
CA ALA A 120 -20.16 -49.03 -10.29
C ALA A 120 -19.17 -48.01 -9.69
N VAL A 121 -17.87 -48.14 -9.95
CA VAL A 121 -16.82 -47.29 -9.38
C VAL A 121 -16.06 -46.53 -10.46
N ARG A 122 -15.36 -47.21 -11.37
CA ARG A 122 -14.49 -46.53 -12.34
C ARG A 122 -14.37 -47.22 -13.69
N GLY A 123 -14.17 -46.43 -14.74
CA GLY A 123 -13.89 -46.91 -16.09
C GLY A 123 -15.06 -47.68 -16.68
N GLY A 124 -16.17 -47.00 -17.00
CA GLY A 124 -17.38 -47.64 -17.53
C GLY A 124 -17.10 -48.41 -18.81
N GLY A 125 -16.35 -47.80 -19.73
CA GLY A 125 -15.84 -48.44 -20.94
C GLY A 125 -14.60 -49.29 -20.66
N ILE A 126 -13.52 -48.66 -20.22
CA ILE A 126 -12.23 -49.33 -19.93
C ILE A 126 -11.62 -48.86 -18.60
N THR A 127 -11.06 -49.80 -17.82
CA THR A 127 -10.17 -49.48 -16.70
C THR A 127 -8.76 -50.02 -16.96
N ILE A 128 -7.74 -49.21 -16.68
CA ILE A 128 -6.33 -49.50 -16.97
C ILE A 128 -5.55 -49.50 -15.66
N ALA A 129 -5.08 -50.67 -15.22
CA ALA A 129 -4.28 -50.78 -14.02
C ALA A 129 -2.83 -50.38 -14.26
N ALA A 130 -2.09 -50.14 -13.16
CA ALA A 130 -0.66 -49.89 -13.21
C ALA A 130 0.07 -50.96 -14.04
N GLN A 131 0.88 -50.50 -15.02
CA GLN A 131 1.69 -51.32 -15.95
C GLN A 131 0.97 -51.95 -17.14
N ALA A 132 -0.36 -51.85 -17.27
CA ALA A 132 -1.06 -52.26 -18.49
C ALA A 132 -0.68 -51.38 -19.69
N SER A 133 -1.04 -51.75 -20.92
CA SER A 133 -0.74 -50.91 -22.09
C SER A 133 -1.85 -50.85 -23.13
N LEU A 134 -1.98 -49.70 -23.77
CA LEU A 134 -2.89 -49.49 -24.89
C LEU A 134 -2.11 -49.45 -26.19
N GLY A 135 -2.63 -50.11 -27.23
CA GLY A 135 -1.99 -50.13 -28.55
C GLY A 135 -1.98 -48.75 -29.23
N ASN A 136 -3.10 -48.03 -29.17
CA ASN A 136 -3.24 -46.68 -29.74
C ASN A 136 -4.33 -45.89 -28.98
N LEU A 137 -3.90 -44.91 -28.17
CA LEU A 137 -4.79 -44.16 -27.27
C LEU A 137 -5.83 -43.31 -28.03
N PRO A 138 -5.49 -42.50 -29.05
CA PRO A 138 -6.49 -41.76 -29.83
C PRO A 138 -7.55 -42.65 -30.48
N MET A 139 -7.13 -43.77 -31.07
CA MET A 139 -8.07 -44.73 -31.67
C MET A 139 -8.97 -45.38 -30.63
N MET A 140 -8.42 -45.71 -29.45
CA MET A 140 -9.21 -46.24 -28.36
C MET A 140 -10.25 -45.24 -27.85
N LEU A 141 -9.87 -43.98 -27.61
CA LEU A 141 -10.79 -42.95 -27.15
C LEU A 141 -11.94 -42.69 -28.14
N ALA A 142 -11.69 -42.82 -29.45
CA ALA A 142 -12.74 -42.76 -30.47
C ALA A 142 -13.69 -43.97 -30.44
N SER A 143 -13.17 -45.15 -30.08
CA SER A 143 -13.91 -46.41 -30.02
C SER A 143 -14.66 -46.64 -28.70
N VAL A 144 -14.29 -45.94 -27.63
CA VAL A 144 -14.87 -46.11 -26.29
C VAL A 144 -15.69 -44.88 -25.92
N HIS A 145 -17.00 -44.96 -26.10
CA HIS A 145 -17.91 -43.84 -25.88
C HIS A 145 -19.26 -44.30 -25.33
N SER A 146 -20.05 -43.37 -24.77
CA SER A 146 -21.40 -43.66 -24.28
C SER A 146 -21.45 -44.77 -23.21
N ASN A 147 -20.43 -44.83 -22.36
CA ASN A 147 -20.41 -45.70 -21.18
C ASN A 147 -20.71 -44.88 -19.93
N THR A 148 -20.93 -45.53 -18.79
CA THR A 148 -21.25 -44.85 -17.52
C THR A 148 -20.42 -45.41 -16.36
N ALA A 149 -19.89 -44.54 -15.52
CA ALA A 149 -19.24 -44.90 -14.26
C ALA A 149 -19.37 -43.78 -13.22
N HIS A 150 -18.98 -44.06 -11.97
CA HIS A 150 -18.85 -43.01 -10.97
C HIS A 150 -17.63 -42.11 -11.24
N TYR A 151 -16.52 -42.70 -11.70
CA TYR A 151 -15.30 -42.00 -12.10
C TYR A 151 -14.84 -42.46 -13.49
N GLY A 152 -14.69 -41.53 -14.44
CA GLY A 152 -14.26 -41.83 -15.80
C GLY A 152 -15.22 -42.76 -16.56
N ASP A 153 -16.28 -42.18 -17.14
CA ASP A 153 -17.31 -42.90 -17.90
C ASP A 153 -16.72 -43.82 -18.98
N ASN A 154 -15.83 -43.30 -19.82
CA ASN A 154 -15.28 -44.05 -20.95
C ASN A 154 -13.97 -44.74 -20.59
N ALA A 155 -13.06 -44.04 -19.92
CA ALA A 155 -11.76 -44.57 -19.54
C ALA A 155 -11.36 -44.08 -18.15
N ALA A 156 -10.84 -44.99 -17.33
CA ALA A 156 -10.18 -44.67 -16.08
C ALA A 156 -8.81 -45.37 -16.03
N ALA A 157 -7.78 -44.66 -15.57
CA ALA A 157 -6.44 -45.21 -15.39
C ALA A 157 -6.00 -45.01 -13.94
N ASP A 158 -5.28 -45.99 -13.39
CA ASP A 158 -4.63 -45.82 -12.09
C ASP A 158 -3.63 -44.65 -12.17
N PRO A 159 -3.61 -43.75 -11.16
CA PRO A 159 -2.73 -42.59 -11.17
C PRO A 159 -1.27 -43.05 -11.10
N ASN A 160 -0.43 -42.48 -11.96
CA ASN A 160 1.01 -42.79 -12.01
C ASN A 160 1.89 -41.56 -11.87
N ASN A 161 1.30 -40.37 -11.92
CA ASN A 161 2.01 -39.12 -11.86
C ASN A 161 1.16 -38.06 -11.15
N LEU A 162 1.79 -37.39 -10.19
CA LEU A 162 1.27 -36.23 -9.51
C LEU A 162 2.19 -35.06 -9.88
N SER A 163 1.62 -33.95 -10.33
CA SER A 163 2.40 -32.76 -10.66
C SER A 163 1.71 -31.50 -10.18
N LEU A 164 2.50 -30.51 -9.76
CA LEU A 164 2.00 -29.20 -9.36
C LEU A 164 1.73 -28.33 -10.60
N ILE A 165 0.54 -27.75 -10.69
CA ILE A 165 0.20 -26.74 -11.73
C ILE A 165 0.56 -25.33 -11.24
N SER A 166 0.34 -25.06 -9.95
CA SER A 166 0.69 -23.78 -9.32
C SER A 166 2.20 -23.52 -9.27
N GLN A 167 2.58 -22.28 -8.89
CA GLN A 167 3.98 -21.93 -8.69
C GLN A 167 4.63 -22.81 -7.61
N PRO A 168 5.81 -23.39 -7.85
CA PRO A 168 6.49 -24.27 -6.90
C PRO A 168 7.11 -23.52 -5.71
N GLU A 169 7.24 -22.20 -5.81
CA GLU A 169 7.77 -21.31 -4.79
C GLU A 169 6.82 -20.13 -4.63
N VAL A 170 6.29 -19.95 -3.42
CA VAL A 170 5.40 -18.85 -3.06
C VAL A 170 6.12 -17.95 -2.08
N GLU A 171 6.40 -16.72 -2.51
CA GLU A 171 7.04 -15.69 -1.71
C GLU A 171 6.00 -14.73 -1.12
N GLY A 172 6.27 -14.22 0.09
CA GLY A 172 5.44 -13.19 0.72
C GLY A 172 4.10 -13.68 1.28
N PHE A 173 3.95 -14.98 1.56
CA PHE A 173 2.73 -15.53 2.16
C PHE A 173 2.48 -14.94 3.55
N VAL A 174 1.22 -14.61 3.85
CA VAL A 174 0.81 -13.98 5.10
C VAL A 174 -0.04 -14.93 5.91
N SER A 175 0.43 -15.29 7.10
CA SER A 175 -0.34 -16.07 8.06
C SER A 175 -1.33 -15.16 8.79
N ARG A 176 -2.63 -15.52 8.78
CA ARG A 176 -3.73 -14.74 9.39
C ARG A 176 -4.60 -15.62 10.29
N ALA A 177 -5.14 -15.04 11.38
CA ALA A 177 -6.05 -15.75 12.27
C ALA A 177 -7.51 -15.77 11.80
N VAL A 178 -7.92 -14.79 10.97
CA VAL A 178 -9.29 -14.65 10.45
C VAL A 178 -9.70 -15.90 9.65
N ALA A 179 -10.97 -16.28 9.73
CA ALA A 179 -11.52 -17.49 9.10
C ALA A 179 -11.40 -17.51 7.57
N ASP A 180 -11.32 -16.35 6.92
CA ASP A 180 -11.22 -16.19 5.46
C ASP A 180 -9.81 -15.79 4.98
N GLY A 181 -8.84 -15.71 5.90
CA GLY A 181 -7.46 -15.30 5.63
C GLY A 181 -6.43 -16.40 5.89
N GLY A 182 -5.27 -16.31 5.24
CA GLY A 182 -4.16 -17.24 5.47
C GLY A 182 -4.35 -18.61 4.81
N PHE A 183 -5.02 -18.64 3.65
CA PHE A 183 -5.12 -19.83 2.81
C PHE A 183 -4.16 -19.74 1.64
N LEU A 184 -3.39 -20.80 1.44
CA LEU A 184 -2.61 -21.05 0.25
C LEU A 184 -3.50 -21.82 -0.74
N SER A 185 -3.87 -21.16 -1.83
CA SER A 185 -4.57 -21.80 -2.94
C SER A 185 -3.56 -22.47 -3.87
N THR A 186 -3.75 -23.76 -4.13
CA THR A 186 -2.88 -24.54 -5.01
C THR A 186 -3.66 -25.55 -5.83
N THR A 187 -3.19 -25.80 -7.05
CA THR A 187 -3.78 -26.71 -8.00
C THR A 187 -2.76 -27.76 -8.40
N LEU A 188 -3.18 -29.03 -8.31
CA LEU A 188 -2.40 -30.20 -8.71
C LEU A 188 -3.07 -30.90 -9.88
N ASN A 189 -2.26 -31.57 -10.69
CA ASN A 189 -2.71 -32.46 -11.74
C ASN A 189 -2.40 -33.90 -11.36
N VAL A 190 -3.43 -34.73 -11.33
CA VAL A 190 -3.37 -36.17 -11.08
C VAL A 190 -3.64 -36.87 -12.39
N THR A 191 -2.58 -37.43 -12.96
CA THR A 191 -2.65 -38.16 -14.23
C THR A 191 -2.36 -39.62 -14.02
N GLY A 192 -3.15 -40.46 -14.67
CA GLY A 192 -2.85 -41.85 -14.87
C GLY A 192 -2.00 -42.07 -16.12
N GLN A 193 -1.84 -43.35 -16.45
CA GLN A 193 -1.09 -43.75 -17.62
C GLN A 193 -1.61 -43.06 -18.90
N TYR A 194 -0.70 -42.79 -19.83
CA TYR A 194 -1.00 -42.09 -21.09
C TYR A 194 -1.49 -40.65 -20.94
N GLY A 195 -1.32 -40.04 -19.76
CA GLY A 195 -1.79 -38.67 -19.50
C GLY A 195 -3.30 -38.57 -19.35
N LEU A 196 -3.98 -39.69 -19.11
CA LEU A 196 -5.41 -39.69 -18.85
C LEU A 196 -5.68 -39.07 -17.47
N PRO A 197 -6.75 -38.26 -17.32
CA PRO A 197 -7.13 -37.72 -16.03
C PRO A 197 -7.56 -38.85 -15.09
N ALA A 198 -7.03 -38.86 -13.88
CA ALA A 198 -7.46 -39.79 -12.84
C ALA A 198 -8.45 -39.08 -11.91
N GLU A 199 -9.73 -39.39 -12.04
CA GLU A 199 -10.82 -38.79 -11.27
C GLU A 199 -11.02 -39.53 -9.92
N GLY A 200 -11.43 -38.78 -8.88
CA GLY A 200 -11.79 -39.34 -7.57
C GLY A 200 -10.61 -39.74 -6.69
N ILE A 201 -9.38 -39.33 -7.04
CA ILE A 201 -8.17 -39.66 -6.29
C ILE A 201 -7.97 -38.65 -5.15
N VAL A 202 -7.72 -39.16 -3.95
CA VAL A 202 -7.46 -38.34 -2.75
C VAL A 202 -6.03 -37.82 -2.75
N VAL A 203 -5.89 -36.51 -2.71
CA VAL A 203 -4.60 -35.82 -2.52
C VAL A 203 -4.54 -35.27 -1.11
N SER A 204 -3.50 -35.67 -0.36
CA SER A 204 -3.18 -35.14 0.96
C SER A 204 -2.05 -34.12 0.88
N ALA A 205 -2.19 -33.04 1.64
CA ALA A 205 -1.16 -32.02 1.80
C ALA A 205 -0.65 -32.00 3.24
N GLU A 206 0.67 -32.04 3.41
CA GLU A 206 1.35 -32.01 4.70
C GLU A 206 2.42 -30.93 4.72
N LEU A 207 2.56 -30.24 5.84
CA LEU A 207 3.62 -29.27 6.08
C LEU A 207 4.80 -29.98 6.76
N GLY A 208 6.00 -29.84 6.20
CA GLY A 208 7.22 -30.46 6.73
C GLY A 208 7.18 -32.00 6.77
N GLY A 209 6.24 -32.63 6.06
CA GLY A 209 6.06 -34.09 6.02
C GLY A 209 5.45 -34.71 7.28
N THR A 210 4.91 -33.92 8.21
CA THR A 210 4.32 -34.44 9.45
C THR A 210 3.02 -33.79 9.86
N GLU A 211 2.79 -32.53 9.48
CA GLU A 211 1.62 -31.76 9.93
C GLU A 211 0.55 -31.74 8.83
N PRO A 212 -0.62 -32.38 9.01
CA PRO A 212 -1.65 -32.43 7.98
C PRO A 212 -2.29 -31.05 7.79
N LEU A 213 -2.29 -30.55 6.54
CA LEU A 213 -2.91 -29.28 6.17
C LEU A 213 -4.33 -29.46 5.63
N GLY A 214 -4.59 -30.56 4.91
CA GLY A 214 -5.91 -30.84 4.34
C GLY A 214 -5.91 -31.94 3.29
N LEU A 215 -7.12 -32.30 2.85
CA LEU A 215 -7.40 -33.29 1.82
C LEU A 215 -8.21 -32.67 0.68
N SER A 216 -8.04 -33.18 -0.53
CA SER A 216 -8.83 -32.82 -1.71
C SER A 216 -8.98 -34.03 -2.63
N TRP A 217 -9.86 -33.92 -3.62
CA TRP A 217 -10.18 -34.96 -4.59
C TRP A 217 -9.93 -34.43 -6.01
N SER A 218 -9.44 -35.29 -6.90
CA SER A 218 -9.32 -34.94 -8.31
C SER A 218 -10.68 -34.97 -9.03
N GLU A 219 -10.96 -33.93 -9.80
CA GLU A 219 -12.13 -33.81 -10.66
C GLU A 219 -11.99 -34.69 -11.93
N ALA A 220 -13.02 -34.74 -12.77
CA ALA A 220 -13.01 -35.48 -14.04
C ALA A 220 -11.87 -35.07 -15.00
N SER A 221 -11.32 -33.87 -14.83
CA SER A 221 -10.16 -33.34 -15.56
C SER A 221 -8.80 -33.80 -15.00
N GLY A 222 -8.80 -34.55 -13.88
CA GLY A 222 -7.59 -34.91 -13.13
C GLY A 222 -7.08 -33.78 -12.24
N ILE A 223 -7.75 -32.62 -12.23
CA ILE A 223 -7.34 -31.45 -11.45
C ILE A 223 -7.82 -31.58 -10.01
N SER A 224 -6.95 -31.26 -9.05
CA SER A 224 -7.28 -31.16 -7.62
C SER A 224 -6.93 -29.76 -7.11
N ASN A 225 -7.94 -29.01 -6.68
CA ASN A 225 -7.81 -27.67 -6.11
C ASN A 225 -7.81 -27.74 -4.57
N MET A 226 -6.76 -27.23 -3.92
CA MET A 226 -6.62 -27.24 -2.47
C MET A 226 -6.53 -25.83 -1.90
N PHE A 227 -7.20 -25.59 -0.78
CA PHE A 227 -7.09 -24.37 0.03
C PHE A 227 -6.48 -24.73 1.37
N LEU A 228 -5.17 -24.51 1.52
CA LEU A 228 -4.39 -24.96 2.67
C LEU A 228 -4.23 -23.83 3.67
N ARG A 229 -4.72 -24.01 4.90
CA ARG A 229 -4.54 -23.02 5.96
C ARG A 229 -3.17 -23.19 6.60
N ILE A 230 -2.27 -22.23 6.43
CA ILE A 230 -0.92 -22.27 7.01
C ILE A 230 -0.81 -21.25 8.14
N ARG A 231 -0.49 -21.73 9.35
CA ARG A 231 -0.19 -20.88 10.52
C ARG A 231 1.20 -21.19 11.06
N LYS A 232 2.17 -20.34 10.73
CA LYS A 232 3.57 -20.50 11.10
C LYS A 232 4.25 -19.14 11.28
N PRO A 233 5.28 -19.04 12.13
CA PRO A 233 6.11 -17.84 12.23
C PRO A 233 6.88 -17.59 10.92
N PRO A 234 7.42 -16.38 10.72
CA PRO A 234 8.16 -16.03 9.52
C PRO A 234 9.32 -17.00 9.25
N GLY A 235 9.40 -17.50 8.02
CA GLY A 235 10.33 -18.56 7.65
C GLY A 235 9.93 -19.28 6.38
N ARG A 236 10.81 -20.16 5.90
CA ARG A 236 10.60 -20.97 4.71
C ARG A 236 10.16 -22.38 5.11
N TYR A 237 9.04 -22.82 4.56
CA TYR A 237 8.44 -24.12 4.82
C TYR A 237 8.22 -24.90 3.53
N HIS A 238 8.13 -26.21 3.64
CA HIS A 238 7.85 -27.10 2.52
C HIS A 238 6.51 -27.79 2.72
N VAL A 239 5.64 -27.72 1.71
CA VAL A 239 4.39 -28.46 1.64
C VAL A 239 4.59 -29.66 0.72
N SER A 240 4.39 -30.87 1.24
CA SER A 240 4.46 -32.11 0.49
C SER A 240 3.06 -32.62 0.17
N PHE A 241 2.84 -32.97 -1.09
CA PHE A 241 1.59 -33.52 -1.61
C PHE A 241 1.77 -35.00 -1.93
N THR A 242 0.87 -35.83 -1.44
CA THR A 242 0.91 -37.29 -1.58
C THR A 242 -0.46 -37.83 -1.96
N LEU A 243 -0.49 -39.00 -2.60
CA LEU A 243 -1.73 -39.72 -2.88
C LEU A 243 -1.98 -40.72 -1.74
N GLN A 244 -3.11 -40.61 -1.05
CA GLN A 244 -3.36 -41.39 0.18
C GLN A 244 -3.48 -42.90 -0.08
N GLU A 245 -4.00 -43.28 -1.26
CA GLU A 245 -4.28 -44.68 -1.62
C GLU A 245 -3.16 -45.36 -2.42
N LEU A 246 -2.16 -44.60 -2.92
CA LEU A 246 -1.08 -45.13 -3.77
C LEU A 246 0.29 -44.59 -3.35
N ARG A 247 1.08 -45.46 -2.69
CA ARG A 247 2.43 -45.12 -2.17
C ARG A 247 3.55 -45.16 -3.22
N ASP A 248 3.25 -45.63 -4.43
CA ASP A 248 4.23 -45.80 -5.49
C ASP A 248 4.43 -44.52 -6.34
N VAL A 249 3.59 -43.50 -6.16
CA VAL A 249 3.72 -42.21 -6.83
C VAL A 249 4.56 -41.26 -5.97
N PRO A 250 5.63 -40.64 -6.50
CA PRO A 250 6.49 -39.76 -5.73
C PRO A 250 5.73 -38.52 -5.24
N ALA A 251 6.03 -38.10 -4.01
CA ALA A 251 5.49 -36.87 -3.44
C ALA A 251 5.96 -35.64 -4.22
N VAL A 252 5.08 -34.65 -4.36
CA VAL A 252 5.41 -33.35 -4.96
C VAL A 252 5.59 -32.33 -3.85
N ASN A 253 6.64 -31.51 -3.93
CA ASN A 253 6.94 -30.51 -2.91
C ASN A 253 6.79 -29.09 -3.46
N MET A 254 6.21 -28.22 -2.64
CA MET A 254 6.15 -26.77 -2.84
C MET A 254 6.88 -26.07 -1.70
N SER A 255 7.57 -24.97 -1.99
CA SER A 255 8.18 -24.09 -0.99
C SER A 255 7.32 -22.84 -0.75
N VAL A 256 7.12 -22.49 0.51
CA VAL A 256 6.31 -21.35 0.93
C VAL A 256 7.12 -20.52 1.93
N ALA A 257 7.40 -19.27 1.57
CA ALA A 257 8.05 -18.31 2.44
C ALA A 257 6.99 -17.44 3.14
N VAL A 258 6.81 -17.68 4.44
CA VAL A 258 5.95 -16.87 5.31
C VAL A 258 6.71 -15.61 5.66
N ARG A 259 6.17 -14.44 5.29
CA ARG A 259 6.79 -13.15 5.61
C ARG A 259 6.47 -12.70 7.04
N GLY A 260 7.36 -11.87 7.59
CA GLY A 260 7.08 -11.09 8.79
C GLY A 260 6.00 -10.03 8.57
N CYS A 261 5.45 -9.52 9.68
CA CYS A 261 4.49 -8.43 9.63
C CYS A 261 5.20 -7.15 9.16
N VAL A 262 4.47 -6.35 8.41
CA VAL A 262 4.97 -5.07 7.86
C VAL A 262 4.24 -3.90 8.53
N PRO A 263 4.76 -2.66 8.44
CA PRO A 263 4.02 -1.50 8.94
C PRO A 263 2.57 -1.51 8.45
N GLY A 264 1.65 -1.32 9.38
CA GLY A 264 0.21 -1.43 9.20
C GLY A 264 -0.40 -2.77 9.58
N GLU A 265 0.44 -3.73 9.92
CA GLU A 265 0.07 -4.98 10.57
C GLU A 265 0.62 -5.02 12.00
N VAL A 266 0.06 -5.91 12.80
CA VAL A 266 0.50 -6.24 14.16
C VAL A 266 0.67 -7.74 14.28
N ALA A 267 1.49 -8.17 15.24
CA ALA A 267 1.75 -9.57 15.57
C ALA A 267 1.20 -9.89 16.96
N PRO A 268 -0.13 -10.13 17.13
CA PRO A 268 -0.70 -10.52 18.42
C PRO A 268 -0.04 -11.79 18.98
N ILE A 269 0.35 -12.69 18.07
CA ILE A 269 1.06 -13.94 18.31
C ILE A 269 2.16 -14.05 17.24
N PRO A 270 3.34 -14.64 17.51
CA PRO A 270 4.46 -14.68 16.57
C PRO A 270 4.21 -15.36 15.22
N ASP A 271 3.11 -16.09 15.09
CA ASP A 271 2.73 -16.87 13.91
C ASP A 271 1.68 -16.18 13.03
N THR A 272 1.24 -14.96 13.36
CA THR A 272 0.09 -14.31 12.73
C THR A 272 0.36 -12.82 12.53
N CYS A 273 0.04 -12.31 11.34
CA CYS A 273 0.01 -10.89 11.04
C CYS A 273 -1.42 -10.42 10.79
N GLU A 274 -1.89 -9.48 11.61
CA GLU A 274 -3.22 -8.90 11.48
C GLU A 274 -3.15 -7.44 11.01
N PRO A 275 -3.90 -7.05 9.96
CA PRO A 275 -3.92 -5.68 9.48
C PRO A 275 -4.73 -4.78 10.43
N CYS A 276 -4.26 -3.55 10.63
CA CYS A 276 -5.01 -2.57 11.41
C CYS A 276 -6.24 -2.07 10.66
N LEU A 277 -7.39 -2.11 11.34
CA LEU A 277 -8.68 -1.68 10.81
C LEU A 277 -8.83 -0.14 10.85
N PRO A 278 -9.78 0.44 10.07
CA PRO A 278 -10.08 1.87 10.13
C PRO A 278 -10.33 2.37 11.55
N GLY A 279 -9.77 3.53 11.90
CA GLY A 279 -9.76 4.06 13.27
C GLY A 279 -8.56 3.62 14.12
N SER A 280 -7.72 2.74 13.58
CA SER A 280 -6.46 2.30 14.22
C SER A 280 -5.30 2.32 13.22
N TYR A 281 -4.07 2.27 13.72
CA TYR A 281 -2.87 2.20 12.90
C TYR A 281 -1.76 1.39 13.60
N SER A 282 -0.75 0.99 12.83
CA SER A 282 0.50 0.46 13.37
C SER A 282 1.68 0.89 12.50
N LEU A 283 2.68 1.52 13.12
CA LEU A 283 3.96 1.80 12.47
C LEU A 283 5.03 0.76 12.84
N ASP A 284 4.82 0.05 13.94
CA ASP A 284 5.70 -0.97 14.46
C ASP A 284 5.05 -2.37 14.33
N PRO A 285 5.51 -3.20 13.38
CA PRO A 285 4.94 -4.52 13.14
C PRO A 285 5.15 -5.50 14.30
N SER A 286 6.03 -5.19 15.26
CA SER A 286 6.29 -6.04 16.43
C SER A 286 5.25 -5.89 17.53
N LEU A 287 4.38 -4.87 17.46
CA LEU A 287 3.33 -4.66 18.43
C LEU A 287 2.28 -5.78 18.38
N ALA A 288 1.71 -6.13 19.52
CA ALA A 288 0.65 -7.13 19.62
C ALA A 288 -0.74 -6.56 19.27
N LEU A 289 -0.92 -5.24 19.36
CA LEU A 289 -2.20 -4.55 19.21
C LEU A 289 -2.02 -3.27 18.40
N CYS A 290 -2.98 -2.97 17.53
CA CYS A 290 -3.01 -1.72 16.78
C CYS A 290 -3.25 -0.55 17.72
N GLN A 291 -2.60 0.58 17.44
CA GLN A 291 -2.75 1.80 18.23
C GLN A 291 -4.00 2.57 17.79
N PRO A 292 -4.72 3.22 18.73
CA PRO A 292 -5.87 4.05 18.39
C PRO A 292 -5.42 5.27 17.59
N CYS A 293 -6.23 5.72 16.64
CA CYS A 293 -5.89 6.89 15.83
C CYS A 293 -5.70 8.14 16.73
N PRO A 294 -4.59 8.89 16.57
CA PRO A 294 -4.31 10.06 17.38
C PRO A 294 -5.31 11.18 17.12
N GLU A 295 -5.51 12.04 18.11
CA GLU A 295 -6.38 13.21 17.97
C GLU A 295 -5.91 14.13 16.84
N GLY A 296 -6.86 14.66 16.08
CA GLY A 296 -6.53 15.53 14.95
C GLY A 296 -6.13 14.79 13.67
N ALA A 297 -6.14 13.45 13.67
CA ALA A 297 -5.91 12.65 12.49
C ALA A 297 -7.12 11.76 12.14
N SER A 298 -7.06 11.18 10.95
CA SER A 298 -7.95 10.13 10.50
C SER A 298 -7.12 9.00 9.89
N CYS A 299 -7.34 7.80 10.40
CA CYS A 299 -6.58 6.61 10.06
C CYS A 299 -7.50 5.66 9.27
N PRO A 300 -7.29 5.48 7.96
CA PRO A 300 -8.06 4.54 7.16
C PRO A 300 -7.77 3.07 7.50
N GLY A 301 -6.79 2.80 8.38
CA GLY A 301 -6.26 1.48 8.68
C GLY A 301 -4.82 1.34 8.18
N GLY A 302 -4.18 0.22 8.48
CA GLY A 302 -2.78 -0.02 8.13
C GLY A 302 -1.80 0.94 8.83
N ALA A 303 -0.80 1.44 8.09
CA ALA A 303 0.27 2.30 8.62
C ALA A 303 -0.01 3.80 8.45
N VAL A 304 -1.14 4.15 7.84
CA VAL A 304 -1.37 5.51 7.33
C VAL A 304 -2.04 6.37 8.39
N ILE A 305 -1.42 7.52 8.68
CA ILE A 305 -1.94 8.55 9.58
C ILE A 305 -2.14 9.82 8.74
N LEU A 306 -3.39 10.29 8.60
CA LEU A 306 -3.68 11.50 7.81
C LEU A 306 -4.17 12.63 8.72
N PRO A 307 -3.44 13.75 8.81
CA PRO A 307 -3.92 14.93 9.52
C PRO A 307 -5.28 15.40 9.00
N LEU A 308 -6.14 15.85 9.91
CA LEU A 308 -7.37 16.58 9.58
C LEU A 308 -7.02 18.03 9.18
N PRO A 309 -7.91 18.73 8.44
CA PRO A 309 -7.71 20.16 8.16
C PRO A 309 -7.46 20.96 9.46
N GLY A 310 -6.46 21.83 9.42
CA GLY A 310 -5.98 22.58 10.60
C GLY A 310 -4.98 21.83 11.48
N TRP A 311 -4.58 20.61 11.11
CA TRP A 311 -3.53 19.84 11.76
C TRP A 311 -2.36 19.55 10.82
N TRP A 312 -1.19 19.32 11.40
CA TRP A 312 0.04 19.04 10.67
C TRP A 312 0.90 18.03 11.43
N HIS A 313 1.66 17.22 10.70
CA HIS A 313 2.74 16.41 11.27
C HIS A 313 3.95 16.39 10.34
N SER A 314 5.12 16.10 10.91
CA SER A 314 6.40 16.30 10.23
C SER A 314 6.75 15.24 9.18
N ALA A 315 6.13 14.06 9.22
CA ALA A 315 6.39 12.96 8.30
C ALA A 315 5.23 11.97 8.28
N ALA A 316 5.08 11.22 7.18
CA ALA A 316 4.01 10.24 7.00
C ALA A 316 3.95 9.16 8.11
N TYR A 317 5.11 8.78 8.66
CA TYR A 317 5.23 7.84 9.78
C TYR A 317 5.50 8.54 11.12
N SER A 318 5.00 9.77 11.28
CA SER A 318 5.01 10.49 12.56
C SER A 318 3.65 10.39 13.24
N PRO A 319 3.57 9.82 14.46
CA PRO A 319 2.34 9.83 15.24
C PRO A 319 2.10 11.17 15.96
N GLN A 320 3.04 12.11 15.86
CA GLN A 320 3.01 13.40 16.56
C GLN A 320 2.27 14.44 15.71
N LEU A 321 1.05 14.78 16.11
CA LEU A 321 0.23 15.79 15.44
C LEU A 321 0.23 17.11 16.19
N HIS A 322 0.31 18.19 15.40
CA HIS A 322 0.36 19.56 15.87
C HIS A 322 -0.82 20.35 15.30
N ARG A 323 -1.51 21.12 16.14
CA ARG A 323 -2.53 22.06 15.67
C ARG A 323 -1.86 23.25 15.00
N CYS A 324 -2.33 23.61 13.82
CA CYS A 324 -1.81 24.78 13.12
C CYS A 324 -2.36 26.06 13.78
N PRO A 325 -1.51 27.03 14.14
CA PRO A 325 -1.96 28.30 14.69
C PRO A 325 -2.91 29.06 13.76
N ASN A 326 -2.75 28.87 12.45
CA ASN A 326 -3.70 29.29 11.43
C ASN A 326 -4.25 28.04 10.71
N ALA A 327 -5.52 27.70 10.95
CA ALA A 327 -6.13 26.50 10.39
C ALA A 327 -6.17 26.51 8.85
N ASP A 328 -6.34 27.70 8.24
CA ASP A 328 -6.40 27.87 6.78
C ASP A 328 -5.05 27.63 6.09
N ALA A 329 -3.95 27.67 6.85
CA ALA A 329 -2.61 27.38 6.35
C ALA A 329 -2.42 25.87 6.12
N CYS A 330 -2.97 25.04 7.02
CA CYS A 330 -2.91 23.58 6.96
C CYS A 330 -4.18 23.00 6.35
N HIS A 331 -4.44 23.37 5.10
CA HIS A 331 -5.63 22.98 4.37
C HIS A 331 -5.26 22.49 2.98
N SER A 332 -5.18 21.16 2.82
CA SER A 332 -4.84 20.51 1.56
C SER A 332 -5.77 19.36 1.20
N SER A 333 -5.66 18.87 -0.04
CA SER A 333 -6.53 17.80 -0.54
C SER A 333 -6.13 16.45 0.06
N ARG A 334 -7.05 15.83 0.80
CA ARG A 334 -6.81 14.53 1.46
C ARG A 334 -6.45 13.41 0.50
N GLU A 335 -6.98 13.43 -0.72
CA GLU A 335 -6.68 12.41 -1.74
C GLU A 335 -5.19 12.41 -2.12
N THR A 336 -4.58 13.58 -2.29
CA THR A 336 -3.15 13.67 -2.63
C THR A 336 -2.26 13.23 -1.48
N LEU A 337 -2.60 13.63 -0.25
CA LEU A 337 -1.94 13.18 0.98
C LEU A 337 -2.05 11.66 1.17
N GLN A 338 -3.24 11.09 0.93
CA GLN A 338 -3.48 9.66 1.07
C GLN A 338 -2.69 8.86 0.05
N ASN A 339 -2.73 9.24 -1.23
CA ASN A 339 -1.97 8.56 -2.29
C ASN A 339 -0.46 8.60 -2.02
N CYS A 340 0.01 9.73 -1.50
CA CYS A 340 1.39 9.95 -1.12
C CYS A 340 1.82 9.07 0.08
N ALA A 341 0.98 8.96 1.11
CA ALA A 341 1.23 8.13 2.29
C ALA A 341 1.08 6.62 2.01
N SER A 342 0.14 6.21 1.15
CA SER A 342 -0.14 4.80 0.85
C SER A 342 0.85 4.17 -0.13
N ASN A 343 1.29 4.93 -1.14
CA ASN A 343 2.12 4.39 -2.22
C ASN A 343 3.63 4.61 -2.01
N MET A 344 4.04 5.16 -0.85
CA MET A 344 5.43 5.53 -0.54
C MET A 344 6.08 6.42 -1.62
N THR A 345 5.29 7.13 -2.43
CA THR A 345 5.81 7.97 -3.53
C THR A 345 6.51 9.22 -3.02
N CYS A 346 6.22 9.63 -1.79
CA CYS A 346 6.85 10.75 -1.12
C CYS A 346 7.90 10.25 -0.13
N SER A 347 9.00 9.71 -0.65
CA SER A 347 10.15 9.31 0.15
C SER A 347 10.91 10.52 0.73
N ALA A 348 10.78 11.69 0.10
CA ALA A 348 11.28 12.95 0.63
C ALA A 348 10.24 13.60 1.54
N SER A 349 10.54 13.64 2.81
CA SER A 349 9.65 14.13 3.85
C SER A 349 9.31 15.61 3.78
N SER A 350 10.18 16.42 3.17
CA SER A 350 9.90 17.84 2.88
C SER A 350 8.76 18.01 1.88
N GLU A 351 8.61 17.08 0.93
CA GLU A 351 7.49 17.08 -0.03
C GLU A 351 6.19 16.72 0.68
N TYR A 352 6.23 15.73 1.57
CA TYR A 352 5.08 15.33 2.37
C TYR A 352 4.60 16.47 3.29
N ALA A 353 5.52 17.15 3.99
CA ALA A 353 5.18 18.29 4.84
C ALA A 353 4.55 19.44 4.04
N GLN A 354 5.04 19.70 2.82
CA GLN A 354 4.52 20.77 1.95
C GLN A 354 3.13 20.43 1.38
N LEU A 355 2.83 19.16 1.13
CA LEU A 355 1.51 18.71 0.68
C LEU A 355 0.40 18.95 1.71
N GLN A 356 0.73 19.18 2.98
CA GLN A 356 -0.23 19.54 4.02
C GLN A 356 -0.56 21.04 4.02
N CYS A 357 0.27 21.85 3.33
CA CYS A 357 0.14 23.29 3.30
C CYS A 357 -0.69 23.77 2.12
N ASN A 358 -1.45 24.85 2.36
CA ASN A 358 -2.10 25.61 1.31
C ASN A 358 -1.05 26.37 0.47
N THR A 359 -1.39 26.77 -0.76
CA THR A 359 -0.44 27.26 -1.78
C THR A 359 0.36 28.51 -1.40
N ALA A 360 -0.19 29.35 -0.52
CA ALA A 360 0.48 30.54 0.00
C ALA A 360 1.48 30.27 1.14
N TYR A 361 1.50 29.03 1.65
CA TYR A 361 2.20 28.65 2.89
C TYR A 361 3.21 27.53 2.65
N THR A 362 4.25 27.49 3.50
CA THR A 362 5.32 26.50 3.44
C THR A 362 6.01 26.33 4.80
N GLY A 363 6.91 25.36 4.91
CA GLY A 363 7.67 25.07 6.12
C GLY A 363 6.87 24.32 7.18
N ASN A 364 7.51 24.11 8.34
CA ASN A 364 6.89 23.41 9.46
C ASN A 364 5.59 24.09 9.89
N ILE A 365 4.55 23.31 10.18
CA ILE A 365 3.20 23.78 10.52
C ILE A 365 2.63 24.84 9.56
N CYS A 366 3.11 24.85 8.30
CA CYS A 366 2.75 25.81 7.27
C CYS A 366 2.90 27.28 7.71
N GLY A 367 3.92 27.55 8.54
CA GLY A 367 4.10 28.86 9.17
C GLY A 367 4.91 29.90 8.39
N ALA A 368 5.54 29.52 7.27
CA ALA A 368 6.27 30.43 6.39
C ALA A 368 5.49 30.72 5.10
N CYS A 369 5.81 31.83 4.42
CA CYS A 369 5.13 32.22 3.19
C CYS A 369 5.90 31.78 1.95
N THR A 370 5.17 31.34 0.91
CA THR A 370 5.76 31.04 -0.40
C THR A 370 6.15 32.32 -1.15
N ALA A 371 6.94 32.19 -2.21
CA ALA A 371 7.37 33.33 -3.02
C ALA A 371 6.16 34.10 -3.59
N GLY A 372 6.18 35.44 -3.46
CA GLY A 372 5.07 36.31 -3.86
C GLY A 372 4.05 36.57 -2.74
N PHE A 373 4.19 35.92 -1.59
CA PHE A 373 3.43 36.19 -0.38
C PHE A 373 4.35 36.68 0.74
N GLY A 374 3.83 37.50 1.64
CA GLY A 374 4.54 38.01 2.80
C GLY A 374 3.75 37.88 4.09
N ALA A 375 4.46 37.70 5.20
CA ALA A 375 3.87 37.50 6.51
C ALA A 375 3.37 38.84 7.08
N THR A 376 2.08 38.92 7.38
CA THR A 376 1.46 40.12 8.01
C THR A 376 1.44 40.01 9.52
N LYS A 377 1.16 38.82 10.04
CA LYS A 377 1.36 38.39 11.42
C LYS A 377 1.92 36.95 11.39
N PRO A 378 2.47 36.41 12.49
CA PRO A 378 2.92 35.02 12.52
C PRO A 378 1.84 34.08 11.97
N PHE A 379 2.22 33.14 11.10
CA PHE A 379 1.32 32.15 10.46
C PHE A 379 0.26 32.70 9.47
N HIS A 380 0.27 34.00 9.13
CA HIS A 380 -0.67 34.57 8.14
C HIS A 380 0.04 35.27 6.97
N CYS A 381 -0.12 34.67 5.80
CA CYS A 381 0.48 35.13 4.55
C CYS A 381 -0.54 35.88 3.68
N ARG A 382 -0.13 37.01 3.11
CA ARG A 382 -0.91 37.77 2.12
C ARG A 382 -0.08 38.02 0.87
N ALA A 383 -0.76 38.15 -0.27
CA ALA A 383 -0.10 38.42 -1.55
C ALA A 383 0.60 39.78 -1.51
N CYS A 384 1.82 39.83 -2.05
CA CYS A 384 2.61 41.04 -2.11
C CYS A 384 1.97 42.09 -3.03
N MET A 385 1.90 43.35 -2.55
CA MET A 385 1.47 44.48 -3.38
C MET A 385 2.57 44.86 -4.38
N LYS A 386 2.17 45.35 -5.56
CA LYS A 386 3.11 45.84 -6.57
C LYS A 386 3.86 47.09 -6.05
N PRO A 387 5.18 47.22 -6.26
CA PRO A 387 5.98 48.37 -5.80
C PRO A 387 5.40 49.73 -6.20
N ALA A 388 4.76 49.83 -7.37
CA ALA A 388 4.13 51.05 -7.87
C ALA A 388 2.99 51.58 -6.97
N VAL A 389 2.24 50.69 -6.30
CA VAL A 389 1.15 51.08 -5.40
C VAL A 389 1.73 51.67 -4.11
N ILE A 390 2.80 51.06 -3.60
CA ILE A 390 3.50 51.51 -2.39
C ILE A 390 4.08 52.91 -2.61
N ILE A 391 4.81 53.10 -3.72
CA ILE A 391 5.42 54.39 -4.07
C ILE A 391 4.35 55.49 -4.21
N THR A 392 3.23 55.19 -4.87
CA THR A 392 2.12 56.15 -5.04
C THR A 392 1.53 56.58 -3.69
N LEU A 393 1.34 55.64 -2.75
CA LEU A 393 0.84 55.96 -1.40
C LEU A 393 1.82 56.82 -0.60
N TYR A 394 3.12 56.51 -0.66
CA TYR A 394 4.16 57.34 -0.02
C TYR A 394 4.21 58.75 -0.59
N VAL A 395 4.14 58.89 -1.92
CA VAL A 395 4.11 60.21 -2.58
C VAL A 395 2.87 60.99 -2.16
N LEU A 396 1.69 60.37 -2.09
CA LEU A 396 0.45 61.02 -1.65
C LEU A 396 0.55 61.53 -0.20
N VAL A 397 1.01 60.70 0.73
CA VAL A 397 1.18 61.09 2.15
C VAL A 397 2.23 62.20 2.29
N TYR A 398 3.32 62.12 1.53
CA TYR A 398 4.38 63.14 1.54
C TYR A 398 3.92 64.48 0.94
N THR A 399 3.15 64.44 -0.15
CA THR A 399 2.57 65.66 -0.74
C THR A 399 1.54 66.32 0.17
N PHE A 400 0.76 65.53 0.92
CA PHE A 400 -0.19 66.04 1.90
C PHE A 400 0.51 66.72 3.10
N SER A 401 1.57 66.11 3.63
CA SER A 401 2.33 66.69 4.75
C SER A 401 3.12 67.95 4.35
N LEU A 402 3.65 68.01 3.12
CA LEU A 402 4.23 69.23 2.57
C LEU A 402 3.18 70.35 2.38
N ALA A 403 1.95 70.00 1.97
CA ALA A 403 0.87 70.97 1.81
C ALA A 403 0.40 71.60 3.13
N GLU A 404 0.51 70.86 4.25
CA GLU A 404 0.25 71.40 5.59
C GLU A 404 1.42 72.25 6.13
N SER A 405 2.66 71.85 5.90
CA SER A 405 3.85 72.57 6.39
C SER A 405 4.02 73.98 5.79
N GLY A 406 3.33 74.29 4.69
CA GLY A 406 3.38 75.60 4.02
C GLY A 406 2.40 76.65 4.55
N ARG A 407 1.53 76.33 5.53
CA ARG A 407 0.55 77.30 6.05
C ARG A 407 1.14 78.18 7.16
N PRO A 408 1.11 79.52 7.03
CA PRO A 408 1.65 80.42 8.04
C PRO A 408 0.87 80.33 9.35
N GLN A 409 1.61 80.36 10.45
CA GLN A 409 1.14 80.26 11.82
C GLN A 409 0.29 81.50 12.19
N GLN A 410 -1.02 81.31 12.35
CA GLN A 410 -1.91 82.29 12.97
C GLN A 410 -2.12 81.94 14.45
N ASP A 411 -1.83 82.90 15.33
CA ASP A 411 -1.99 82.80 16.77
C ASP A 411 -3.45 82.46 17.14
N GLY A 412 -3.65 81.43 17.95
CA GLY A 412 -4.94 81.09 18.58
C GLY A 412 -5.65 79.82 18.11
N GLN A 413 -5.21 79.17 17.03
CA GLN A 413 -5.77 77.88 16.61
C GLN A 413 -4.96 76.71 17.17
N GLN A 414 -5.62 75.81 17.89
CA GLN A 414 -5.04 74.53 18.32
C GLN A 414 -4.31 73.89 17.14
N GLN A 415 -3.01 73.66 17.32
CA GLN A 415 -2.16 73.06 16.31
C GLN A 415 -2.81 71.75 15.85
N VAL A 416 -3.10 71.62 14.56
CA VAL A 416 -3.52 70.35 13.95
C VAL A 416 -2.52 69.23 14.30
N ALA A 417 -1.25 69.58 14.49
CA ALA A 417 -0.20 68.69 15.01
C ALA A 417 -0.52 68.08 16.41
N SER A 418 -1.20 68.80 17.30
CA SER A 418 -1.59 68.26 18.62
C SER A 418 -2.72 67.23 18.53
N LEU A 419 -3.70 67.45 17.64
CA LEU A 419 -4.74 66.46 17.34
C LEU A 419 -4.16 65.24 16.62
N LEU A 420 -3.20 65.46 15.70
CA LEU A 420 -2.47 64.40 15.02
C LEU A 420 -1.69 63.52 16.01
N ARG A 421 -1.03 64.11 17.02
CA ARG A 421 -0.34 63.37 18.09
C ARG A 421 -1.27 62.47 18.89
N CYS A 422 -2.44 62.97 19.30
CA CYS A 422 -3.44 62.16 19.99
C CYS A 422 -3.95 61.01 19.11
N LEU A 423 -4.17 61.27 17.82
CA LEU A 423 -4.61 60.27 16.85
C LEU A 423 -3.53 59.21 16.58
N VAL A 424 -2.25 59.59 16.49
CA VAL A 424 -1.11 58.68 16.40
C VAL A 424 -1.06 57.78 17.63
N LEU A 425 -1.05 58.35 18.84
CA LEU A 425 -0.97 57.59 20.09
C LEU A 425 -2.16 56.63 20.25
N TYR A 426 -3.39 57.10 19.99
CA TYR A 426 -4.58 56.24 20.03
C TYR A 426 -4.50 55.09 19.02
N SER A 427 -4.06 55.40 17.79
CA SER A 427 -3.89 54.37 16.75
C SER A 427 -2.84 53.34 17.14
N GLN A 428 -1.72 53.76 17.72
CA GLN A 428 -0.67 52.86 18.20
C GLN A 428 -1.19 51.90 19.28
N TRP A 429 -1.97 52.40 20.24
CA TRP A 429 -2.58 51.55 21.28
C TRP A 429 -3.58 50.55 20.70
N ILE A 430 -4.43 50.97 19.76
CA ILE A 430 -5.36 50.06 19.09
C ILE A 430 -4.62 48.96 18.33
N LEU A 431 -3.53 49.31 17.63
CA LEU A 431 -2.75 48.35 16.86
C LEU A 431 -1.99 47.37 17.75
N LEU A 432 -1.53 47.82 18.92
CA LEU A 432 -0.95 46.95 19.93
C LEU A 432 -2.00 45.97 20.47
N VAL A 433 -3.19 46.43 20.82
CA VAL A 433 -4.29 45.57 21.28
C VAL A 433 -4.73 44.59 20.19
N ALA A 434 -4.78 45.05 18.94
CA ALA A 434 -5.10 44.21 17.79
C ALA A 434 -4.07 43.10 17.52
N SER A 435 -2.81 43.31 17.94
CA SER A 435 -1.75 42.31 17.80
C SER A 435 -1.85 41.15 18.80
N LEU A 436 -2.72 41.25 19.80
CA LEU A 436 -3.03 40.14 20.70
C LEU A 436 -3.69 39.01 19.91
N ASN A 437 -3.36 37.77 20.27
CA ASN A 437 -3.85 36.57 19.59
C ASN A 437 -5.31 36.25 19.99
N ILE A 438 -6.22 37.16 19.63
CA ILE A 438 -7.65 37.10 19.91
C ILE A 438 -8.40 37.18 18.58
N ASP A 439 -9.39 36.32 18.39
CA ASP A 439 -10.26 36.34 17.21
C ASP A 439 -11.29 37.47 17.32
N TRP A 440 -10.89 38.66 16.85
CA TRP A 440 -11.74 39.84 16.87
C TRP A 440 -12.92 39.68 15.89
N PRO A 441 -14.16 40.01 16.30
CA PRO A 441 -15.30 40.01 15.38
C PRO A 441 -15.07 41.02 14.25
N ALA A 442 -15.66 40.74 13.07
CA ALA A 442 -15.45 41.52 11.85
C ALA A 442 -15.73 43.03 12.01
N SER A 443 -16.66 43.39 12.90
CA SER A 443 -17.00 44.78 13.23
C SER A 443 -15.85 45.58 13.85
N ILE A 444 -14.94 44.92 14.58
CA ILE A 444 -13.75 45.53 15.16
C ILE A 444 -12.55 45.33 14.23
N ALA A 445 -12.43 44.14 13.63
CA ALA A 445 -11.30 43.79 12.78
C ALA A 445 -11.18 44.71 11.55
N TYR A 446 -12.29 45.07 10.90
CA TYR A 446 -12.23 45.89 9.69
C TYR A 446 -11.73 47.32 9.94
N PRO A 447 -12.28 48.11 10.89
CA PRO A 447 -11.74 49.44 11.23
C PRO A 447 -10.27 49.39 11.66
N VAL A 448 -9.88 48.38 12.44
CA VAL A 448 -8.50 48.18 12.89
C VAL A 448 -7.56 47.92 11.71
N GLN A 449 -7.99 47.14 10.71
CA GLN A 449 -7.21 46.92 9.49
C GLN A 449 -7.03 48.21 8.68
N VAL A 450 -8.04 49.08 8.64
CA VAL A 450 -7.94 50.40 7.98
C VAL A 450 -6.92 51.28 8.70
N VAL A 451 -6.95 51.30 10.03
CA VAL A 451 -5.94 51.99 10.85
C VAL A 451 -4.55 51.40 10.62
N ALA A 452 -4.41 50.07 10.59
CA ALA A 452 -3.15 49.39 10.35
C ALA A 452 -2.56 49.71 8.96
N TRP A 453 -3.42 49.81 7.95
CA TRP A 453 -3.05 50.19 6.59
C TRP A 453 -2.58 51.65 6.51
N PHE A 454 -3.28 52.56 7.19
CA PHE A 454 -2.90 53.98 7.24
C PHE A 454 -1.52 54.17 7.89
N TRP A 455 -1.22 53.37 8.92
CA TRP A 455 0.08 53.33 9.60
C TRP A 455 1.04 52.27 9.05
N SER A 456 0.84 51.79 7.81
CA SER A 456 1.60 50.67 7.24
C SER A 456 3.10 50.90 7.10
N THR A 457 3.51 52.16 7.11
CA THR A 457 4.92 52.59 7.09
C THR A 457 5.57 52.52 8.48
N ALA A 458 4.75 52.59 9.53
CA ALA A 458 5.12 52.47 10.95
C ALA A 458 5.04 51.02 11.46
N ASN A 459 4.15 50.23 10.85
CA ASN A 459 3.80 48.88 11.27
C ASN A 459 4.29 47.85 10.27
N ALA A 460 5.14 46.94 10.75
CA ALA A 460 5.64 45.79 10.00
C ALA A 460 4.54 44.93 9.34
N GLU A 461 3.30 44.98 9.84
CA GLU A 461 2.21 44.09 9.45
C GLU A 461 1.54 44.43 8.12
N ALA A 462 1.60 45.69 7.66
CA ALA A 462 0.85 46.11 6.48
C ALA A 462 1.72 46.20 5.21
N LEU A 463 3.04 46.17 5.37
CA LEU A 463 4.02 46.02 4.30
C LEU A 463 5.13 45.10 4.80
N SER A 464 4.95 43.79 4.58
CA SER A 464 5.98 42.81 4.92
C SER A 464 7.21 43.07 4.06
N PHE A 465 8.34 43.35 4.70
CA PHE A 465 9.62 43.59 4.04
C PHE A 465 10.05 42.45 3.10
N SER A 466 9.60 41.21 3.37
CA SER A 466 9.78 40.05 2.49
C SER A 466 9.23 40.25 1.07
N CYS A 467 8.34 41.21 0.84
CA CYS A 467 7.83 41.56 -0.48
C CYS A 467 8.73 42.52 -1.26
N LEU A 468 9.67 43.20 -0.61
CA LEU A 468 10.54 44.21 -1.21
C LEU A 468 11.93 43.66 -1.58
N LEU A 469 12.40 42.61 -0.91
CA LEU A 469 13.68 41.98 -1.22
C LEU A 469 13.49 40.64 -1.93
N SER A 470 14.25 40.43 -3.01
CA SER A 470 14.42 39.11 -3.60
C SER A 470 15.51 38.34 -2.84
N ASN A 471 15.35 37.01 -2.74
CA ASN A 471 16.16 36.01 -1.98
C ASN A 471 17.66 35.91 -2.33
N SER A 472 18.35 37.01 -2.61
CA SER A 472 19.68 37.05 -3.24
C SER A 472 20.84 37.33 -2.27
N SER A 473 20.63 37.23 -0.95
CA SER A 473 21.66 37.54 0.05
C SER A 473 21.93 36.35 0.98
N ALA A 474 23.16 36.30 1.52
CA ALA A 474 23.63 35.25 2.45
C ALA A 474 22.87 35.20 3.81
N LEU A 475 21.94 36.12 4.04
CA LEU A 475 21.12 36.24 5.24
C LEU A 475 19.71 35.68 4.99
N PRO A 476 19.12 34.89 5.91
CA PRO A 476 17.72 34.47 5.81
C PRO A 476 16.76 35.67 5.76
N ALA A 477 15.65 35.57 5.01
CA ALA A 477 14.67 36.65 4.88
C ALA A 477 14.11 37.13 6.24
N SER A 478 13.95 36.20 7.19
CA SER A 478 13.54 36.46 8.58
C SER A 478 14.55 37.34 9.32
N ALA A 479 15.85 37.02 9.21
CA ALA A 479 16.94 37.80 9.80
C ALA A 479 17.03 39.22 9.19
N GLN A 480 16.85 39.34 7.88
CA GLN A 480 16.85 40.64 7.21
C GLN A 480 15.67 41.50 7.66
N GLY A 481 14.49 40.90 7.84
CA GLY A 481 13.32 41.58 8.40
C GLY A 481 13.58 42.15 9.79
N VAL A 482 14.17 41.34 10.69
CA VAL A 482 14.53 41.80 12.05
C VAL A 482 15.48 43.00 12.00
N LEU A 483 16.56 42.91 11.23
CA LEU A 483 17.53 43.99 11.09
C LEU A 483 16.89 45.25 10.49
N PHE A 484 16.05 45.09 9.48
CA PHE A 484 15.34 46.21 8.85
C PHE A 484 14.46 46.96 9.86
N TYR A 485 13.58 46.27 10.58
CA TYR A 485 12.66 46.92 11.52
C TYR A 485 13.38 47.58 12.71
N VAL A 486 14.52 47.03 13.14
CA VAL A 486 15.35 47.63 14.21
C VAL A 486 16.12 48.85 13.72
N VAL A 487 16.59 48.87 12.47
CA VAL A 487 17.39 49.97 11.90
C VAL A 487 16.52 51.07 11.26
N LEU A 488 15.28 50.75 10.88
CA LEU A 488 14.33 51.68 10.24
C LEU A 488 14.16 53.03 10.98
N PRO A 489 14.05 53.09 12.33
CA PRO A 489 13.94 54.37 13.02
C PRO A 489 15.17 55.26 12.81
N VAL A 490 16.36 54.65 12.75
CA VAL A 490 17.62 55.36 12.49
C VAL A 490 17.67 55.87 11.05
N ILE A 491 17.24 55.05 10.08
CA ILE A 491 17.15 55.46 8.66
C ILE A 491 16.22 56.66 8.52
N VAL A 492 15.02 56.58 9.10
CA VAL A 492 14.04 57.68 9.04
C VAL A 492 14.55 58.93 9.74
N LEU A 493 15.21 58.78 10.89
CA LEU A 493 15.85 59.91 11.58
C LEU A 493 16.90 60.59 10.68
N VAL A 494 17.80 59.82 10.07
CA VAL A 494 18.82 60.37 9.15
C VAL A 494 18.18 61.05 7.95
N LEU A 495 17.14 60.46 7.35
CA LEU A 495 16.42 61.06 6.22
C LEU A 495 15.74 62.38 6.60
N LEU A 496 15.11 62.44 7.78
CA LEU A 496 14.51 63.68 8.29
C LEU A 496 15.56 64.76 8.52
N LEU A 497 16.73 64.40 9.05
CA LEU A 497 17.85 65.33 9.24
C LEU A 497 18.45 65.83 7.91
N LEU A 498 18.57 64.95 6.92
CA LEU A 498 18.99 65.32 5.58
C LEU A 498 17.97 66.24 4.92
N LEU A 499 16.67 65.99 5.12
CA LEU A 499 15.59 66.83 4.62
C LEU A 499 15.63 68.21 5.27
N GLU A 500 15.82 68.30 6.58
CA GLU A 500 16.00 69.58 7.27
C GLU A 500 17.25 70.33 6.78
N ALA A 501 18.36 69.62 6.57
CA ALA A 501 19.58 70.21 6.01
C ALA A 501 19.38 70.72 4.57
N LEU A 502 18.57 70.02 3.77
CA LEU A 502 18.23 70.41 2.41
C LEU A 502 17.28 71.63 2.41
N LEU A 503 16.21 71.57 3.21
CA LEU A 503 15.23 72.65 3.34
C LEU A 503 15.86 73.92 3.92
N SER A 504 16.75 73.81 4.91
CA SER A 504 17.48 74.97 5.45
C SER A 504 18.42 75.59 4.42
N LYS A 505 19.06 74.80 3.56
CA LYS A 505 19.83 75.29 2.39
C LYS A 505 18.95 75.95 1.32
N LEU A 506 17.77 75.39 1.04
CA LEU A 506 16.84 75.88 0.02
C LEU A 506 16.04 77.11 0.47
N LEU A 507 15.72 77.21 1.77
CA LEU A 507 14.78 78.20 2.31
C LEU A 507 15.43 79.37 3.05
N HIS A 508 16.74 79.38 3.38
CA HIS A 508 17.30 80.48 4.17
C HIS A 508 18.54 81.21 3.62
N LYS A 509 18.22 82.41 3.12
CA LYS A 509 19.01 83.66 3.16
C LYS A 509 19.21 84.23 4.58
N ARG A 510 19.07 83.46 5.66
CA ARG A 510 19.34 83.91 7.04
C ARG A 510 20.01 82.82 7.86
N ALA A 511 21.33 82.75 7.72
CA ALA A 511 22.21 82.19 8.72
C ALA A 511 22.26 83.14 9.93
N VAL A 512 22.31 82.57 11.15
CA VAL A 512 23.17 82.96 12.29
C VAL A 512 22.64 82.49 13.67
N SER A 513 21.39 82.03 13.82
CA SER A 513 20.90 81.50 15.12
C SER A 513 20.59 79.99 15.15
N ALA A 514 21.10 79.21 14.18
CA ALA A 514 20.65 77.84 13.94
C ALA A 514 21.35 76.75 14.80
N ALA A 515 22.51 77.02 15.43
CA ALA A 515 23.30 75.98 16.09
C ALA A 515 22.84 75.62 17.52
N ALA A 516 22.17 76.54 18.23
CA ALA A 516 21.62 76.26 19.57
C ALA A 516 20.15 75.79 19.51
N GLN A 517 19.38 76.24 18.51
CA GLN A 517 18.02 75.75 18.23
C GLN A 517 17.97 74.40 17.51
N SER A 518 19.11 73.90 16.97
CA SER A 518 19.17 72.60 16.30
C SER A 518 19.17 71.43 17.27
N ALA A 519 19.76 71.57 18.48
CA ALA A 519 19.84 70.47 19.44
C ALA A 519 18.47 70.13 20.06
N ASP A 520 17.69 71.13 20.48
CA ASP A 520 16.34 70.90 21.01
C ASP A 520 15.38 70.39 19.93
N ARG A 521 15.52 70.88 18.69
CA ARG A 521 14.75 70.37 17.55
C ARG A 521 15.15 68.94 17.20
N LEU A 522 16.44 68.62 17.18
CA LEU A 522 16.97 67.27 16.99
C LEU A 522 16.42 66.30 18.05
N ALA A 523 16.43 66.70 19.32
CA ALA A 523 15.87 65.90 20.41
C ALA A 523 14.36 65.67 20.23
N SER A 524 13.61 66.69 19.80
CA SER A 524 12.17 66.54 19.54
C SER A 524 11.86 65.61 18.36
N ILE A 525 12.63 65.70 17.27
CA ILE A 525 12.47 64.83 16.09
C ILE A 525 12.86 63.40 16.44
N ALA A 526 13.99 63.21 17.12
CA ALA A 526 14.42 61.90 17.59
C ALA A 526 13.38 61.26 18.52
N MET A 527 12.83 62.03 19.47
CA MET A 527 11.77 61.56 20.35
C MET A 527 10.53 61.12 19.56
N VAL A 528 10.04 61.92 18.60
CA VAL A 528 8.87 61.56 17.79
C VAL A 528 9.13 60.30 16.97
N VAL A 529 10.30 60.17 16.33
CA VAL A 529 10.66 58.99 15.54
C VAL A 529 10.75 57.74 16.43
N VAL A 530 11.39 57.84 17.60
CA VAL A 530 11.48 56.72 18.54
C VAL A 530 10.10 56.30 19.02
N PHE A 531 9.27 57.22 19.51
CA PHE A 531 7.90 56.90 19.94
C PHE A 531 7.03 56.35 18.80
N PHE A 532 7.25 56.80 17.57
CA PHE A 532 6.53 56.32 16.41
C PHE A 532 6.81 54.84 16.12
N PHE A 533 8.07 54.44 16.16
CA PHE A 533 8.51 53.07 15.84
C PHE A 533 8.65 52.15 17.04
N LEU A 534 8.56 52.66 18.27
CA LEU A 534 8.72 51.91 19.52
C LEU A 534 7.89 50.60 19.55
N PRO A 535 6.58 50.59 19.18
CA PRO A 535 5.80 49.36 19.19
C PRO A 535 6.36 48.27 18.24
N SER A 536 6.82 48.68 17.06
CA SER A 536 7.40 47.79 16.05
C SER A 536 8.75 47.23 16.50
N VAL A 537 9.60 48.07 17.11
CA VAL A 537 10.89 47.62 17.67
C VAL A 537 10.67 46.67 18.84
N LEU A 538 9.83 47.02 19.81
CA LEU A 538 9.50 46.16 20.95
C LEU A 538 9.01 44.80 20.48
N ARG A 539 8.04 44.75 19.57
CA ARG A 539 7.50 43.49 19.07
C ARG A 539 8.54 42.64 18.35
N THR A 540 9.40 43.26 17.54
CA THR A 540 10.49 42.56 16.84
C THR A 540 11.48 41.97 17.84
N VAL A 541 11.85 42.74 18.87
CA VAL A 541 12.80 42.33 19.92
C VAL A 541 12.23 41.23 20.79
N PHE A 542 11.00 41.36 21.31
CA PHE A 542 10.34 40.29 22.07
C PHE A 542 10.08 39.06 21.20
N GLY A 543 9.78 39.26 19.92
CA GLY A 543 9.57 38.19 18.94
C GLY A 543 10.78 37.28 18.72
N LEU A 544 12.00 37.75 19.00
CA LEU A 544 13.23 36.93 18.97
C LEU A 544 13.33 35.87 20.06
N PHE A 545 12.39 35.85 21.01
CA PHE A 545 12.39 34.90 22.13
C PHE A 545 11.16 33.97 22.11
N VAL A 546 10.26 34.13 21.14
CA VAL A 546 9.04 33.31 21.04
C VAL A 546 9.32 32.06 20.21
N CYS A 547 9.24 30.90 20.87
CA CYS A 547 9.50 29.59 20.30
C CYS A 547 8.30 28.66 20.46
N ILE A 548 8.07 27.80 19.47
CA ILE A 548 7.03 26.76 19.50
C ILE A 548 7.67 25.37 19.51
N PRO A 549 7.35 24.48 20.48
CA PRO A 549 7.78 23.08 20.42
C PRO A 549 7.00 22.34 19.34
N LEU A 550 7.70 21.54 18.54
CA LEU A 550 7.09 20.64 17.55
C LEU A 550 7.33 19.20 17.99
N ASP A 551 8.22 18.45 17.34
CA ASP A 551 8.38 17.03 17.64
C ASP A 551 9.30 16.77 18.84
N SER A 552 8.94 15.73 19.59
CA SER A 552 9.84 15.01 20.48
C SER A 552 10.66 13.97 19.70
N PRO A 553 11.89 13.64 20.15
CA PRO A 553 12.70 12.61 19.51
C PRO A 553 12.05 11.23 19.66
N VAL A 554 12.01 10.46 18.57
CA VAL A 554 11.45 9.10 18.52
C VAL A 554 12.46 8.12 17.94
N SER A 555 12.36 6.85 18.34
CA SER A 555 13.15 5.77 17.76
C SER A 555 12.45 5.16 16.53
N PRO A 556 13.21 4.58 15.58
CA PRO A 556 12.64 3.77 14.50
C PRO A 556 11.70 2.68 15.07
N PRO A 557 10.60 2.33 14.38
CA PRO A 557 10.21 2.73 13.01
C PRO A 557 9.45 4.07 12.92
N TYR A 558 9.23 4.74 14.05
CA TYR A 558 8.63 6.08 14.06
C TYR A 558 9.61 7.12 13.50
N SER A 559 9.06 8.15 12.86
CA SER A 559 9.85 9.26 12.32
C SER A 559 9.41 10.58 12.93
N ALA A 560 10.37 11.43 13.24
CA ALA A 560 10.16 12.82 13.64
C ALA A 560 11.24 13.67 12.98
N GLN A 561 10.85 14.78 12.36
CA GLN A 561 11.77 15.61 11.58
C GLN A 561 11.91 17.01 12.11
N ALA A 562 10.82 17.56 12.63
CA ALA A 562 10.83 18.87 13.26
C ALA A 562 11.12 18.70 14.76
N VAL A 563 12.25 18.07 15.11
CA VAL A 563 12.58 17.76 16.51
C VAL A 563 13.06 19.01 17.25
N GLY A 564 12.40 19.33 18.36
CA GLY A 564 12.72 20.45 19.24
C GLY A 564 11.80 21.65 19.06
N SER A 565 12.31 22.84 19.37
CA SER A 565 11.54 24.09 19.29
C SER A 565 12.01 24.98 18.15
N PHE A 566 11.07 25.66 17.50
CA PHE A 566 11.30 26.48 16.31
C PHE A 566 10.86 27.93 16.54
N TRP A 567 11.50 28.85 15.85
CA TRP A 567 11.23 30.28 15.99
C TRP A 567 9.90 30.65 15.32
N VAL A 568 9.01 31.36 16.02
CA VAL A 568 7.65 31.64 15.52
C VAL A 568 7.62 32.48 14.23
N TYR A 569 8.60 33.37 14.03
CA TYR A 569 8.70 34.19 12.82
C TYR A 569 9.41 33.48 11.67
N ASP A 570 10.03 32.34 11.94
CA ASP A 570 10.67 31.48 10.95
C ASP A 570 10.72 30.05 11.48
N VAL A 571 9.63 29.34 11.23
CA VAL A 571 9.41 27.95 11.66
C VAL A 571 10.38 26.94 11.02
N GLY A 572 11.20 27.37 10.06
CA GLY A 572 12.31 26.56 9.53
C GLY A 572 13.58 26.63 10.37
N THR A 573 13.70 27.62 11.27
CA THR A 573 14.90 27.85 12.08
C THR A 573 14.69 27.36 13.53
N GLN A 574 15.59 26.49 14.00
CA GLN A 574 15.54 25.98 15.37
C GLN A 574 15.87 27.07 16.41
N CYS A 575 15.13 27.08 17.51
CA CYS A 575 15.33 28.02 18.60
C CYS A 575 16.64 27.79 19.34
N PHE A 576 17.42 28.87 19.52
CA PHE A 576 18.74 28.89 20.17
C PHE A 576 19.75 27.83 19.70
N GLY A 577 19.51 27.18 18.56
CA GLY A 577 20.42 26.24 17.91
C GLY A 577 21.59 26.95 17.22
N PRO A 578 22.49 26.20 16.56
CA PRO A 578 23.52 26.77 15.71
C PRO A 578 22.86 27.47 14.51
N GLY A 579 22.83 28.80 14.51
CA GLY A 579 22.22 29.57 13.43
C GLY A 579 21.99 31.04 13.75
N TRP A 580 21.35 31.74 12.82
CA TRP A 580 21.10 33.18 12.90
C TRP A 580 20.19 33.57 14.06
N HIS A 581 19.23 32.72 14.43
CA HIS A 581 18.32 33.02 15.53
C HIS A 581 19.08 33.24 16.85
N LYS A 582 20.00 32.34 17.23
CA LYS A 582 20.82 32.52 18.44
C LYS A 582 21.65 33.80 18.40
N ALA A 583 22.27 34.10 17.25
CA ALA A 583 23.09 35.30 17.08
C ALA A 583 22.26 36.59 17.22
N LEU A 584 21.07 36.63 16.62
CA LEU A 584 20.15 37.77 16.71
C LEU A 584 19.59 37.93 18.13
N SER A 585 19.11 36.84 18.75
CA SER A 585 18.51 36.93 20.09
C SER A 585 19.52 37.35 21.15
N LEU A 586 20.76 36.85 21.11
CA LEU A 586 21.80 37.21 22.08
C LEU A 586 22.54 38.51 21.74
N GLY A 587 22.81 38.78 20.46
CA GLY A 587 23.62 39.91 20.02
C GLY A 587 22.83 41.21 19.82
N LEU A 588 21.56 41.11 19.46
CA LEU A 588 20.69 42.26 19.17
C LEU A 588 19.51 42.32 20.15
N GLY A 589 18.81 41.20 20.32
CA GLY A 589 17.58 41.11 21.13
C GLY A 589 17.82 41.42 22.60
N LEU A 590 18.79 40.74 23.23
CA LEU A 590 19.07 40.88 24.66
C LEU A 590 19.59 42.27 25.04
N PRO A 591 20.54 42.90 24.32
CA PRO A 591 20.95 44.28 24.57
C PRO A 591 19.82 45.29 24.39
N LEU A 592 19.00 45.15 23.34
CA LEU A 592 17.85 46.04 23.12
C LEU A 592 16.78 45.87 24.20
N MET A 593 16.52 44.66 24.66
CA MET A 593 15.60 44.40 25.77
C MET A 593 16.06 45.01 27.09
N LEU A 594 17.37 45.13 27.32
CA LEU A 594 17.91 45.80 28.51
C LEU A 594 17.90 47.33 28.40
N LEU A 595 17.83 47.85 27.17
CA LEU A 595 17.89 49.28 26.88
C LEU A 595 16.50 49.92 26.76
N LEU A 596 15.51 49.15 26.31
CA LEU A 596 14.08 49.47 26.26
C LEU A 596 13.43 49.27 27.63
#